data_AF-A0A2N9NKX7-F1
#
_entry.id   AF-A0A2N9NKX7-F1
#
_cell.length_a   1.000
_cell.length_b   1.000
_cell.length_c   1.000
_cell.angle_alpha   90.00
_cell.angle_beta   90.00
_cell.angle_gamma   90.00
#
_symmetry.space_group_name_H-M   'P 1'
#
loop_
_entity.id
_entity.type
_entity.pdbx_description
1 polymer ?
#
loop_
_entity_poly.entity_id
_entity_poly.type
_entity_poly.pdbx_seq_one_letter_code
_entity_poly.pdbx_strand_id
1 'polypeptide(L)'
;MQCFAEVGIQNASEDLYRAERRVWRLTRGLFRYKESIMSKNRTDPISSWFHVAEQLGEYIGIRFGRVPAGAVEPEWMFVRHSDFDGIGGFAELLRRRGADLPRLAQLRHPAKASRLRLLRALAKYLKPRQKLRWGDIERGPAMSSSPSQPPRAVAFHLFDDASTTQIRRVCRKNAVSVNSFLLKHLTKAVRPFLQDQAAVVPWMIPVNLRGKVTRERDTANFTSYVGVKVCSYESVNDIHLKIYAALGRGEHWANWYAYKLGGLLTTRMKRWLIVKELAMSQWNLGSFSNLGDWDPERTISQADCEGGWLFAPPVLRCQLLGAGCVTFQNRLSLTIQVHPDLTTSAAVPQAWIQAWVKEIEIDVASVTAEPLAGHWLTA
;
A
#
# COMPACT_ATOMS: atom_id res chain seq x y z
N MET A 1 18.43 52.79 -57.67
CA MET A 1 19.26 52.19 -58.74
C MET A 1 19.74 50.84 -58.21
N GLN A 2 19.22 49.74 -58.79
CA GLN A 2 19.67 48.32 -58.70
C GLN A 2 19.78 47.64 -57.31
N CYS A 3 19.59 46.33 -57.12
CA CYS A 3 18.82 45.22 -57.71
C CYS A 3 19.35 43.92 -57.04
N PHE A 4 18.44 43.02 -56.61
CA PHE A 4 18.60 41.55 -56.37
C PHE A 4 19.64 41.06 -55.31
N ALA A 5 19.42 39.99 -54.53
CA ALA A 5 18.74 38.73 -54.83
C ALA A 5 18.07 38.04 -53.61
N GLU A 6 16.98 37.32 -53.90
CA GLU A 6 16.35 36.25 -53.12
C GLU A 6 17.19 34.95 -53.13
N VAL A 7 16.93 34.04 -52.18
CA VAL A 7 16.40 32.67 -52.39
C VAL A 7 16.86 31.72 -51.27
N GLY A 8 15.89 31.05 -50.65
CA GLY A 8 16.08 29.72 -50.04
C GLY A 8 15.56 29.60 -48.61
N ILE A 9 14.78 28.53 -48.36
CA ILE A 9 14.28 28.07 -47.05
C ILE A 9 12.92 28.66 -46.64
N GLN A 10 11.86 28.40 -47.42
CA GLN A 10 10.48 28.48 -46.88
C GLN A 10 9.56 27.31 -47.26
N ASN A 11 9.94 26.42 -48.18
CA ASN A 11 9.04 25.35 -48.64
C ASN A 11 9.23 23.97 -47.96
N ALA A 12 10.16 23.81 -47.01
CA ALA A 12 10.38 22.51 -46.35
C ALA A 12 9.54 22.29 -45.08
N SER A 13 8.92 23.33 -44.49
CA SER A 13 8.24 23.22 -43.19
C SER A 13 6.74 22.89 -43.29
N GLU A 14 6.07 23.29 -44.38
CA GLU A 14 4.63 23.04 -44.60
C GLU A 14 4.33 21.55 -44.89
N ASP A 15 5.19 20.87 -45.65
CA ASP A 15 4.96 19.47 -46.03
C ASP A 15 5.25 18.49 -44.88
N LEU A 16 6.24 18.78 -44.03
CA LEU A 16 6.50 18.04 -42.79
C LEU A 16 5.31 18.17 -41.81
N TYR A 17 4.71 19.36 -41.72
CA TYR A 17 3.57 19.61 -40.83
C TYR A 17 2.24 19.01 -41.33
N ARG A 18 2.09 18.80 -42.65
CA ARG A 18 0.94 18.07 -43.24
C ARG A 18 1.10 16.56 -43.13
N ALA A 19 2.32 16.02 -43.24
CA ALA A 19 2.62 14.61 -43.04
C ALA A 19 2.36 14.16 -41.58
N GLU A 20 2.79 14.94 -40.58
CA GLU A 20 2.53 14.64 -39.17
C GLU A 20 1.03 14.62 -38.82
N ARG A 21 0.22 15.52 -39.41
CA ARG A 21 -1.23 15.56 -39.17
C ARG A 21 -1.99 14.39 -39.80
N ARG A 22 -1.50 13.79 -40.90
CA ARG A 22 -2.09 12.56 -41.47
C ARG A 22 -1.73 11.32 -40.65
N VAL A 23 -0.49 11.21 -40.16
CA VAL A 23 -0.06 10.12 -39.26
C VAL A 23 -0.82 10.18 -37.91
N TRP A 24 -1.09 11.38 -37.39
CA TRP A 24 -1.87 11.57 -36.15
C TRP A 24 -3.37 11.22 -36.27
N ARG A 25 -3.98 11.39 -37.46
CA ARG A 25 -5.39 11.00 -37.68
C ARG A 25 -5.55 9.49 -37.86
N LEU A 26 -4.62 8.84 -38.55
CA LEU A 26 -4.61 7.37 -38.73
C LEU A 26 -4.29 6.63 -37.42
N THR A 27 -3.38 7.17 -36.60
CA THR A 27 -3.09 6.61 -35.27
C THR A 27 -4.28 6.81 -34.30
N ARG A 28 -4.96 7.97 -34.27
CA ARG A 28 -6.17 8.14 -33.43
C ARG A 28 -7.32 7.19 -33.81
N GLY A 29 -7.51 6.91 -35.09
CA GLY A 29 -8.52 5.95 -35.57
C GLY A 29 -8.21 4.51 -35.14
N LEU A 30 -6.97 4.06 -35.31
CA LEU A 30 -6.52 2.75 -34.83
C LEU A 30 -6.53 2.64 -33.29
N PHE A 31 -6.26 3.73 -32.57
CA PHE A 31 -6.30 3.77 -31.10
C PHE A 31 -7.71 3.66 -30.54
N ARG A 32 -8.72 4.33 -31.14
CA ARG A 32 -10.13 4.17 -30.73
C ARG A 32 -10.69 2.79 -31.05
N TYR A 33 -10.29 2.19 -32.18
CA TYR A 33 -10.71 0.84 -32.54
C TYR A 33 -10.07 -0.22 -31.64
N LYS A 34 -8.79 -0.05 -31.24
CA LYS A 34 -8.14 -0.88 -30.21
C LYS A 34 -8.72 -0.65 -28.81
N GLU A 35 -9.11 0.55 -28.42
CA GLU A 35 -9.79 0.77 -27.13
C GLU A 35 -11.16 0.07 -27.06
N SER A 36 -11.91 0.05 -28.16
CA SER A 36 -13.18 -0.66 -28.27
C SER A 36 -12.99 -2.19 -28.17
N ILE A 37 -11.99 -2.75 -28.86
CA ILE A 37 -11.72 -4.20 -28.86
C ILE A 37 -11.00 -4.67 -27.59
N MET A 38 -10.15 -3.83 -26.97
CA MET A 38 -9.49 -4.14 -25.69
C MET A 38 -10.43 -4.03 -24.48
N SER A 39 -11.65 -3.52 -24.65
CA SER A 39 -12.65 -3.46 -23.58
C SER A 39 -13.33 -4.80 -23.28
N LYS A 40 -13.14 -5.82 -24.14
CA LYS A 40 -13.88 -7.09 -24.07
C LYS A 40 -13.20 -8.23 -23.33
N ASN A 41 -11.93 -8.11 -22.94
CA ASN A 41 -11.33 -9.01 -21.94
C ASN A 41 -10.97 -8.19 -20.70
N ARG A 42 -11.96 -8.02 -19.81
CA ARG A 42 -11.85 -7.36 -18.50
C ARG A 42 -11.06 -8.20 -17.49
N THR A 43 -9.94 -8.78 -17.90
CA THR A 43 -9.09 -9.55 -16.98
C THR A 43 -8.47 -8.62 -15.95
N ASP A 44 -8.60 -9.00 -14.68
CA ASP A 44 -7.94 -8.31 -13.58
C ASP A 44 -6.42 -8.40 -13.79
N PRO A 45 -5.72 -7.26 -14.00
CA PRO A 45 -4.29 -7.27 -14.25
C PRO A 45 -3.46 -7.77 -13.06
N ILE A 46 -4.03 -7.78 -11.86
CA ILE A 46 -3.36 -8.10 -10.61
C ILE A 46 -3.63 -9.56 -10.21
N SER A 47 -4.87 -10.04 -10.34
CA SER A 47 -5.27 -11.37 -9.84
C SER A 47 -4.37 -12.51 -10.37
N SER A 48 -4.00 -12.44 -11.65
CA SER A 48 -3.14 -13.45 -12.27
C SER A 48 -1.74 -13.56 -11.65
N TRP A 49 -1.22 -12.50 -11.04
CA TRP A 49 0.04 -12.58 -10.30
C TRP A 49 -0.12 -13.35 -9.00
N PHE A 50 -1.22 -13.11 -8.28
CA PHE A 50 -1.52 -13.82 -7.04
C PHE A 50 -1.80 -15.29 -7.25
N HIS A 51 -2.50 -15.68 -8.32
CA HIS A 51 -2.67 -17.10 -8.66
C HIS A 51 -1.34 -17.81 -8.91
N VAL A 52 -0.37 -17.14 -9.55
CA VAL A 52 0.96 -17.71 -9.76
C VAL A 52 1.75 -17.78 -8.45
N ALA A 53 1.60 -16.79 -7.56
CA ALA A 53 2.19 -16.82 -6.23
C ALA A 53 1.66 -18.00 -5.40
N GLU A 54 0.34 -18.24 -5.40
CA GLU A 54 -0.27 -19.41 -4.74
C GLU A 54 0.27 -20.73 -5.31
N GLN A 55 0.42 -20.84 -6.63
CA GLN A 55 1.03 -22.02 -7.26
C GLN A 55 2.51 -22.22 -6.87
N LEU A 56 3.18 -21.19 -6.38
CA LEU A 56 4.54 -21.23 -5.84
C LEU A 56 4.58 -21.40 -4.31
N GLY A 57 3.42 -21.68 -3.72
CA GLY A 57 3.26 -21.99 -2.31
C GLY A 57 3.10 -20.79 -1.40
N GLU A 58 2.80 -19.61 -1.95
CA GLU A 58 2.52 -18.41 -1.15
C GLU A 58 1.07 -18.43 -0.64
N TYR A 59 0.87 -18.08 0.63
CA TYR A 59 -0.47 -17.82 1.17
C TYR A 59 -0.88 -16.36 0.88
N ILE A 60 -1.82 -16.16 -0.05
CA ILE A 60 -2.26 -14.82 -0.48
C ILE A 60 -3.48 -14.29 0.29
N GLY A 61 -3.92 -14.97 1.35
CA GLY A 61 -5.08 -14.55 2.12
C GLY A 61 -4.79 -13.23 2.85
N ILE A 62 -5.63 -12.23 2.62
CA ILE A 62 -5.67 -11.02 3.45
C ILE A 62 -6.29 -11.41 4.78
N ARG A 63 -5.60 -11.12 5.88
CA ARG A 63 -6.10 -11.40 7.22
C ARG A 63 -6.93 -10.23 7.72
N PHE A 64 -8.14 -10.56 8.18
CA PHE A 64 -9.00 -9.68 8.96
C PHE A 64 -9.30 -10.34 10.29
N GLY A 65 -9.50 -9.54 11.33
CA GLY A 65 -9.95 -10.04 12.62
C GLY A 65 -11.06 -9.16 13.18
N ARG A 66 -11.99 -9.75 13.93
CA ARG A 66 -12.91 -9.01 14.79
C ARG A 66 -12.63 -9.41 16.22
N VAL A 67 -12.49 -8.46 17.13
CA VAL A 67 -12.49 -8.68 18.58
C VAL A 67 -13.88 -8.27 19.08
N PRO A 68 -14.80 -9.22 19.30
CA PRO A 68 -16.13 -8.93 19.82
C PRO A 68 -16.08 -8.14 21.13
N ALA A 69 -17.17 -7.44 21.46
CA ALA A 69 -17.27 -6.76 22.75
C ALA A 69 -17.08 -7.76 23.91
N GLY A 70 -16.19 -7.44 24.84
CA GLY A 70 -15.86 -8.31 25.98
C GLY A 70 -14.91 -9.47 25.67
N ALA A 71 -14.56 -9.72 24.40
CA ALA A 71 -13.58 -10.74 24.03
C ALA A 71 -12.15 -10.20 24.08
N VAL A 72 -11.20 -11.10 24.33
CA VAL A 72 -9.75 -10.81 24.28
C VAL A 72 -9.15 -11.29 22.96
N GLU A 73 -9.61 -12.43 22.47
CA GLU A 73 -9.11 -13.05 21.25
C GLU A 73 -9.95 -12.66 20.02
N PRO A 74 -9.32 -12.47 18.85
CA PRO A 74 -10.01 -12.15 17.62
C PRO A 74 -10.55 -13.39 16.90
N GLU A 75 -11.71 -13.22 16.29
CA GLU A 75 -12.23 -14.09 15.25
C GLU A 75 -11.51 -13.77 13.93
N TRP A 76 -10.61 -14.66 13.50
CA TRP A 76 -9.87 -14.48 12.26
C TRP A 76 -10.68 -14.86 11.03
N MET A 77 -10.60 -14.02 10.00
CA MET A 77 -11.23 -14.20 8.69
C MET A 77 -10.20 -13.95 7.60
N PHE A 78 -10.35 -14.66 6.49
CA PHE A 78 -9.43 -14.55 5.37
C PHE A 78 -10.20 -14.41 4.06
N VAL A 79 -9.78 -13.45 3.25
CA VAL A 79 -10.27 -13.26 1.88
C VAL A 79 -9.09 -13.28 0.92
N ARG A 80 -9.27 -13.86 -0.27
CA ARG A 80 -8.16 -14.03 -1.22
C ARG A 80 -7.81 -12.70 -1.88
N HIS A 81 -6.52 -12.35 -1.89
CA HIS A 81 -6.07 -11.07 -2.48
C HIS A 81 -6.21 -11.02 -4.01
N SER A 82 -6.41 -12.16 -4.68
CA SER A 82 -6.79 -12.21 -6.09
C SER A 82 -8.14 -11.56 -6.37
N ASP A 83 -9.05 -11.57 -5.38
CA ASP A 83 -10.46 -11.22 -5.58
C ASP A 83 -10.81 -9.86 -4.96
N PHE A 84 -10.04 -9.46 -3.94
CA PHE A 84 -10.23 -8.26 -3.14
C PHE A 84 -8.91 -7.53 -2.91
N ASP A 85 -8.96 -6.20 -2.75
CA ASP A 85 -7.93 -5.47 -1.99
C ASP A 85 -8.37 -5.29 -0.53
N GLY A 86 -7.55 -4.64 0.30
CA GLY A 86 -7.87 -4.46 1.73
C GLY A 86 -9.20 -3.74 1.97
N ILE A 87 -9.49 -2.66 1.22
CA ILE A 87 -10.75 -1.91 1.34
C ILE A 87 -11.94 -2.75 0.88
N GLY A 88 -11.80 -3.44 -0.26
CA GLY A 88 -12.85 -4.27 -0.81
C GLY A 88 -13.15 -5.50 0.04
N GLY A 89 -12.11 -6.12 0.59
CA GLY A 89 -12.24 -7.27 1.50
C GLY A 89 -12.90 -6.89 2.82
N PHE A 90 -12.54 -5.74 3.39
CA PHE A 90 -13.16 -5.25 4.61
C PHE A 90 -14.64 -4.91 4.41
N ALA A 91 -14.96 -4.20 3.33
CA ALA A 91 -16.34 -3.89 2.97
C ALA A 91 -17.18 -5.14 2.75
N GLU A 92 -16.64 -6.15 2.06
CA GLU A 92 -17.31 -7.44 1.86
C GLU A 92 -17.63 -8.12 3.19
N LEU A 93 -16.68 -8.14 4.14
CA LEU A 93 -16.88 -8.77 5.45
C LEU A 93 -17.93 -8.06 6.31
N LEU A 94 -17.99 -6.72 6.26
CA LEU A 94 -19.00 -5.92 6.93
C LEU A 94 -20.38 -6.12 6.29
N ARG A 95 -20.48 -6.10 4.96
CA ARG A 95 -21.74 -6.34 4.23
C ARG A 95 -22.32 -7.72 4.49
N ARG A 96 -21.48 -8.76 4.56
CA ARG A 96 -21.90 -10.13 4.93
C ARG A 96 -22.50 -10.22 6.33
N ARG A 97 -22.22 -9.24 7.20
CA ARG A 97 -22.74 -9.10 8.56
C ARG A 97 -23.87 -8.08 8.67
N GLY A 98 -24.45 -7.70 7.52
CA GLY A 98 -25.63 -6.84 7.44
C GLY A 98 -25.35 -5.34 7.50
N ALA A 99 -24.08 -4.90 7.53
CA ALA A 99 -23.76 -3.47 7.45
C ALA A 99 -24.10 -2.91 6.06
N ASP A 100 -24.77 -1.75 6.02
CA ASP A 100 -24.94 -1.00 4.78
C ASP A 100 -23.74 -0.08 4.54
N LEU A 101 -23.09 -0.27 3.39
CA LEU A 101 -21.89 0.46 2.99
C LEU A 101 -22.05 0.86 1.51
N PRO A 102 -22.85 1.88 1.20
CA PRO A 102 -23.22 2.17 -0.19
C PRO A 102 -22.03 2.69 -1.02
N ARG A 103 -21.02 3.27 -0.38
CA ARG A 103 -19.83 3.81 -1.06
C ARG A 103 -18.56 3.49 -0.30
N LEU A 104 -17.54 3.07 -1.04
CA LEU A 104 -16.20 2.83 -0.51
C LEU A 104 -15.31 4.06 -0.71
N ALA A 105 -14.29 4.17 0.14
CA ALA A 105 -13.30 5.23 0.05
C ALA A 105 -12.68 5.32 -1.37
N GLN A 106 -12.52 6.53 -1.87
CA GLN A 106 -11.96 6.82 -3.19
C GLN A 106 -10.62 7.57 -3.07
N LEU A 107 -9.80 7.48 -4.11
CA LEU A 107 -8.53 8.20 -4.18
C LEU A 107 -8.77 9.71 -4.25
N ARG A 108 -8.37 10.41 -3.18
CA ARG A 108 -8.45 11.88 -3.10
C ARG A 108 -7.28 12.59 -3.78
N HIS A 109 -6.15 11.92 -3.97
CA HIS A 109 -4.93 12.55 -4.52
C HIS A 109 -5.16 13.03 -5.97
N PRO A 110 -4.72 14.26 -6.32
CA PRO A 110 -5.09 14.90 -7.60
C PRO A 110 -4.32 14.35 -8.82
N ALA A 111 -3.29 13.54 -8.62
CA ALA A 111 -2.48 13.01 -9.73
C ALA A 111 -3.32 12.29 -10.77
N LYS A 112 -3.25 12.76 -12.02
CA LYS A 112 -3.92 12.15 -13.17
C LYS A 112 -3.18 10.91 -13.65
N ALA A 113 -3.95 9.93 -14.12
CA ALA A 113 -3.41 8.75 -14.77
C ALA A 113 -2.61 9.14 -16.02
N SER A 114 -1.37 8.66 -16.13
CA SER A 114 -0.53 8.90 -17.30
C SER A 114 0.48 7.78 -17.51
N ARG A 115 0.51 7.20 -18.72
CA ARG A 115 1.47 6.16 -19.12
C ARG A 115 2.91 6.69 -19.16
N LEU A 116 3.12 8.01 -19.31
CA LEU A 116 4.44 8.62 -19.22
C LEU A 116 5.09 8.41 -17.85
N ARG A 117 4.29 8.20 -16.79
CA ARG A 117 4.80 7.88 -15.46
C ARG A 117 5.51 6.52 -15.43
N LEU A 118 5.00 5.55 -16.18
CA LEU A 118 5.65 4.25 -16.33
C LEU A 118 7.00 4.39 -17.06
N LEU A 119 7.04 5.13 -18.16
CA LEU A 119 8.30 5.36 -18.91
C LEU A 119 9.37 6.03 -18.04
N ARG A 120 8.98 7.05 -17.26
CA ARG A 120 9.88 7.71 -16.30
C ARG A 120 10.33 6.79 -15.15
N ALA A 121 9.53 5.79 -14.81
CA ALA A 121 9.86 4.82 -13.77
C ALA A 121 10.77 3.68 -14.26
N LEU A 122 10.99 3.52 -15.57
CA LEU A 122 11.83 2.44 -16.12
C LEU A 122 13.24 2.44 -15.54
N ALA A 123 13.88 3.62 -15.43
CA ALA A 123 15.19 3.73 -14.82
C ALA A 123 15.20 3.23 -13.37
N LYS A 124 14.12 3.43 -12.60
CA LYS A 124 13.97 2.87 -11.25
C LYS A 124 13.79 1.36 -11.28
N TYR A 125 13.05 0.82 -12.24
CA TYR A 125 12.78 -0.62 -12.36
C TYR A 125 13.98 -1.44 -12.82
N LEU A 126 14.94 -0.79 -13.50
CA LEU A 126 16.19 -1.41 -13.95
C LEU A 126 17.32 -1.34 -12.90
N LYS A 127 17.15 -0.55 -11.82
CA LYS A 127 18.17 -0.47 -10.76
C LYS A 127 18.34 -1.83 -10.06
N PRO A 128 19.58 -2.18 -9.63
CA PRO A 128 19.80 -3.33 -8.78
C PRO A 128 18.93 -3.27 -7.52
N ARG A 129 18.34 -4.41 -7.18
CA ARG A 129 17.46 -4.51 -6.02
C ARG A 129 18.33 -4.84 -4.80
N GLN A 130 18.18 -4.07 -3.73
CA GLN A 130 18.93 -4.28 -2.49
C GLN A 130 18.06 -5.05 -1.51
N LYS A 131 18.49 -6.26 -1.13
CA LYS A 131 17.83 -7.08 -0.13
C LYS A 131 18.32 -6.67 1.25
N LEU A 132 17.40 -6.32 2.15
CA LEU A 132 17.73 -6.18 3.55
C LEU A 132 17.94 -7.55 4.19
N ARG A 133 18.92 -7.62 5.07
CA ARG A 133 19.22 -8.81 5.85
C ARG A 133 18.66 -8.64 7.25
N TRP A 134 17.96 -9.66 7.70
CA TRP A 134 17.51 -9.78 9.08
C TRP A 134 18.67 -10.25 9.94
N GLY A 135 18.70 -9.84 11.19
CA GLY A 135 19.58 -10.42 12.20
C GLY A 135 19.07 -11.79 12.64
N ASP A 136 19.58 -12.27 13.77
CA ASP A 136 19.11 -13.52 14.36
C ASP A 136 17.69 -13.33 14.92
N ILE A 137 16.73 -14.01 14.30
CA ILE A 137 15.32 -13.97 14.69
C ILE A 137 14.92 -15.35 15.19
N GLU A 138 14.28 -15.35 16.36
CA GLU A 138 13.71 -16.55 16.97
C GLU A 138 12.80 -17.29 15.98
N ARG A 139 12.99 -18.60 15.86
CA ARG A 139 12.14 -19.48 15.05
C ARG A 139 11.19 -20.24 15.96
N GLY A 140 9.91 -20.24 15.60
CA GLY A 140 8.91 -21.09 16.24
C GLY A 140 8.94 -22.52 15.67
N PRO A 141 7.97 -23.35 16.06
CA PRO A 141 7.80 -24.69 15.50
C PRO A 141 7.67 -24.65 13.97
N ALA A 142 8.22 -25.66 13.30
CA ALA A 142 8.06 -25.81 11.86
C ALA A 142 6.56 -25.90 11.51
N MET A 143 6.15 -25.20 10.45
CA MET A 143 4.83 -25.43 9.88
C MET A 143 4.82 -26.76 9.13
N SER A 144 3.71 -27.50 9.22
CA SER A 144 3.48 -28.62 8.32
C SER A 144 3.52 -28.10 6.88
N SER A 145 4.02 -28.91 5.96
CA SER A 145 4.36 -28.57 4.58
C SER A 145 3.17 -28.19 3.68
N SER A 146 2.01 -27.86 4.24
CA SER A 146 0.83 -27.44 3.49
C SER A 146 0.93 -25.93 3.14
N PRO A 147 1.12 -25.57 1.85
CA PRO A 147 1.31 -24.19 1.41
C PRO A 147 0.05 -23.30 1.52
N SER A 148 -1.06 -23.84 2.04
CA SER A 148 -2.36 -23.16 2.08
C SER A 148 -2.77 -22.66 3.47
N GLN A 149 -1.91 -22.79 4.49
CA GLN A 149 -2.24 -22.30 5.82
C GLN A 149 -1.87 -20.83 6.02
N PRO A 150 -2.71 -20.05 6.72
CA PRO A 150 -2.37 -18.68 7.06
C PRO A 150 -1.11 -18.65 7.96
N PRO A 151 -0.22 -17.66 7.82
CA PRO A 151 0.97 -17.53 8.65
C PRO A 151 0.62 -17.50 10.15
N ARG A 152 1.34 -18.26 10.97
CA ARG A 152 1.07 -18.35 12.42
C ARG A 152 1.63 -17.19 13.22
N ALA A 153 2.72 -16.59 12.76
CA ALA A 153 3.34 -15.44 13.38
C ALA A 153 2.49 -14.19 13.13
N VAL A 154 1.56 -13.92 14.05
CA VAL A 154 0.68 -12.75 14.04
C VAL A 154 0.60 -12.15 15.45
N ALA A 155 0.54 -10.83 15.53
CA ALA A 155 0.22 -10.11 16.76
C ALA A 155 -0.57 -8.85 16.42
N PHE A 156 -1.33 -8.35 17.39
CA PHE A 156 -2.14 -7.15 17.21
C PHE A 156 -2.19 -6.32 18.50
N HIS A 157 -2.57 -5.06 18.33
CA HIS A 157 -2.94 -4.17 19.42
C HIS A 157 -4.16 -3.35 19.00
N LEU A 158 -5.07 -3.11 19.93
CA LEU A 158 -6.29 -2.35 19.70
C LEU A 158 -6.34 -1.19 20.69
N PHE A 159 -6.16 0.01 20.18
CA PHE A 159 -6.29 1.22 20.98
C PHE A 159 -7.76 1.46 21.35
N ASP A 160 -7.97 2.06 22.52
CA ASP A 160 -9.26 2.61 22.88
C ASP A 160 -9.52 3.94 22.14
N ASP A 161 -10.72 4.48 22.39
CA ASP A 161 -11.21 5.72 21.78
C ASP A 161 -10.31 6.92 22.16
N ALA A 162 -9.98 7.03 23.45
CA ALA A 162 -9.18 8.12 23.99
C ALA A 162 -7.77 8.15 23.38
N SER A 163 -7.08 7.00 23.37
CA SER A 163 -5.74 6.85 22.81
C SER A 163 -5.73 7.12 21.30
N THR A 164 -6.71 6.59 20.57
CA THR A 164 -6.87 6.86 19.13
C THR A 164 -7.05 8.36 18.86
N THR A 165 -7.85 9.02 19.68
CA THR A 165 -8.09 10.47 19.60
C THR A 165 -6.82 11.27 19.87
N GLN A 166 -6.02 10.87 20.87
CA GLN A 166 -4.73 11.50 21.18
C GLN A 166 -3.73 11.34 20.04
N ILE A 167 -3.59 10.13 19.47
CA ILE A 167 -2.73 9.87 18.30
C ILE A 167 -3.11 10.81 17.14
N ARG A 168 -4.41 10.92 16.84
CA ARG A 168 -4.92 11.80 15.79
C ARG A 168 -4.63 13.27 16.09
N ARG A 169 -4.76 13.70 17.36
CA ARG A 169 -4.43 15.07 17.79
C ARG A 169 -2.95 15.39 17.58
N VAL A 170 -2.06 14.47 17.94
CA VAL A 170 -0.61 14.59 17.73
C VAL A 170 -0.28 14.71 16.24
N CYS A 171 -0.86 13.85 15.41
CA CYS A 171 -0.69 13.92 13.96
C CYS A 171 -1.14 15.28 13.39
N ARG A 172 -2.32 15.77 13.81
CA ARG A 172 -2.84 17.08 13.38
C ARG A 172 -1.96 18.24 13.86
N LYS A 173 -1.53 18.25 15.12
CA LYS A 173 -0.66 19.31 15.69
C LYS A 173 0.66 19.42 14.91
N ASN A 174 1.20 18.29 14.46
CA ASN A 174 2.44 18.23 13.69
C ASN A 174 2.22 18.32 12.17
N ALA A 175 0.99 18.54 11.69
CA ALA A 175 0.64 18.59 10.27
C ALA A 175 1.09 17.35 9.45
N VAL A 176 1.10 16.17 10.07
CA VAL A 176 1.48 14.89 9.44
C VAL A 176 0.29 13.94 9.38
N SER A 177 0.35 13.00 8.43
CA SER A 177 -0.68 11.95 8.33
C SER A 177 -0.44 10.84 9.37
N VAL A 178 -1.53 10.20 9.82
CA VAL A 178 -1.47 9.00 10.67
C VAL A 178 -0.61 7.91 10.03
N ASN A 179 -0.65 7.75 8.70
CA ASN A 179 0.20 6.79 7.99
C ASN A 179 1.70 7.07 8.17
N SER A 180 2.10 8.34 8.09
CA SER A 180 3.50 8.75 8.26
C SER A 180 3.97 8.51 9.69
N PHE A 181 3.14 8.86 10.66
CA PHE A 181 3.37 8.65 12.08
C PHE A 181 3.52 7.16 12.41
N LEU A 182 2.52 6.35 12.05
CA LEU A 182 2.53 4.91 12.28
C LEU A 182 3.71 4.22 11.60
N LEU A 183 4.04 4.58 10.35
CA LEU A 183 5.17 4.00 9.62
C LEU A 183 6.53 4.32 10.27
N LYS A 184 6.71 5.54 10.82
CA LYS A 184 7.93 5.91 11.56
C LYS A 184 8.14 4.97 12.74
N HIS A 185 7.12 4.85 13.59
CA HIS A 185 7.22 4.04 14.81
C HIS A 185 7.31 2.55 14.51
N LEU A 186 6.60 2.05 13.49
CA LEU A 186 6.76 0.67 13.00
C LEU A 186 8.21 0.42 12.59
N THR A 187 8.77 1.31 11.79
CA THR A 187 10.16 1.17 11.31
C THR A 187 11.14 1.18 12.49
N LYS A 188 10.91 2.01 13.50
CA LYS A 188 11.75 2.04 14.71
C LYS A 188 11.63 0.75 15.52
N ALA A 189 10.43 0.18 15.65
CA ALA A 189 10.17 -1.06 16.37
C ALA A 189 10.85 -2.30 15.75
N VAL A 190 10.89 -2.39 14.41
CA VAL A 190 11.49 -3.56 13.72
C VAL A 190 12.99 -3.42 13.45
N ARG A 191 13.52 -2.20 13.48
CA ARG A 191 14.93 -1.91 13.16
C ARG A 191 15.95 -2.68 13.99
N PRO A 192 15.77 -2.91 15.31
CA PRO A 192 16.69 -3.71 16.12
C PRO A 192 16.89 -5.15 15.62
N PHE A 193 15.95 -5.66 14.82
CA PHE A 193 15.97 -7.03 14.29
C PHE A 193 16.62 -7.11 12.90
N LEU A 194 17.14 -6.00 12.38
CA LEU A 194 17.92 -5.97 11.14
C LEU A 194 19.40 -6.23 11.43
N GLN A 195 20.09 -6.90 10.51
CA GLN A 195 21.53 -7.13 10.62
C GLN A 195 22.31 -5.80 10.65
N ASP A 196 21.91 -4.86 9.79
CA ASP A 196 22.38 -3.47 9.82
C ASP A 196 21.23 -2.57 10.28
N GLN A 197 21.28 -2.14 11.53
CA GLN A 197 20.27 -1.26 12.11
C GLN A 197 20.31 0.15 11.52
N ALA A 198 21.41 0.58 10.90
CA ALA A 198 21.50 1.87 10.21
C ALA A 198 20.97 1.81 8.77
N ALA A 199 20.69 0.61 8.24
CA ALA A 199 20.25 0.43 6.87
C ALA A 199 18.98 1.22 6.53
N VAL A 200 18.90 1.65 5.27
CA VAL A 200 17.70 2.27 4.71
C VAL A 200 16.61 1.22 4.55
N VAL A 201 15.43 1.45 5.13
CA VAL A 201 14.33 0.48 5.15
C VAL A 201 13.31 0.77 4.04
N PRO A 202 13.21 -0.08 2.99
CA PRO A 202 12.21 0.06 1.94
C PRO A 202 10.87 -0.55 2.37
N TRP A 203 9.82 0.25 2.31
CA TRP A 203 8.44 -0.13 2.54
C TRP A 203 7.61 -0.01 1.27
N MET A 204 6.72 -0.96 1.05
CA MET A 204 5.59 -0.78 0.14
C MET A 204 4.42 -0.14 0.90
N ILE A 205 3.82 0.90 0.32
CA ILE A 205 2.59 1.49 0.84
C ILE A 205 1.52 1.37 -0.25
N PRO A 206 0.50 0.52 -0.07
CA PRO A 206 -0.60 0.40 -1.02
C PRO A 206 -1.35 1.72 -1.21
N VAL A 207 -1.83 1.95 -2.42
CA VAL A 207 -2.62 3.11 -2.81
C VAL A 207 -3.90 2.63 -3.48
N ASN A 208 -5.02 2.98 -2.90
CA ASN A 208 -6.35 2.75 -3.47
C ASN A 208 -6.54 3.60 -4.74
N LEU A 209 -6.98 3.00 -5.85
CA LEU A 209 -7.26 3.71 -7.10
C LEU A 209 -8.76 3.87 -7.39
N ARG A 210 -9.65 3.50 -6.46
CA ARG A 210 -11.11 3.73 -6.60
C ARG A 210 -11.41 5.19 -6.92
N GLY A 211 -12.43 5.41 -7.76
CA GLY A 211 -12.80 6.73 -8.28
C GLY A 211 -11.92 7.23 -9.44
N LYS A 212 -10.78 6.58 -9.73
CA LYS A 212 -9.92 6.90 -10.89
C LYS A 212 -9.76 5.73 -11.87
N VAL A 213 -10.02 4.52 -11.41
CA VAL A 213 -10.04 3.29 -12.21
C VAL A 213 -11.44 2.68 -12.10
N THR A 214 -11.92 2.07 -13.17
CA THR A 214 -13.20 1.35 -13.21
C THR A 214 -12.95 -0.16 -13.16
N ARG A 215 -13.72 -0.86 -12.33
CA ARG A 215 -13.83 -2.34 -12.27
C ARG A 215 -15.31 -2.72 -12.17
N GLU A 216 -15.62 -4.00 -12.31
CA GLU A 216 -16.99 -4.51 -12.30
C GLU A 216 -17.65 -4.45 -10.92
N ARG A 217 -16.90 -4.84 -9.88
CA ARG A 217 -17.32 -4.77 -8.47
C ARG A 217 -16.55 -3.68 -7.75
N ASP A 218 -17.21 -2.98 -6.84
CA ASP A 218 -16.56 -1.98 -5.98
C ASP A 218 -15.61 -2.61 -4.93
N THR A 219 -15.86 -3.88 -4.59
CA THR A 219 -15.00 -4.72 -3.73
C THR A 219 -13.84 -5.38 -4.48
N ALA A 220 -13.74 -5.23 -5.80
CA ALA A 220 -12.61 -5.76 -6.57
C ALA A 220 -11.26 -5.16 -6.13
N ASN A 221 -10.15 -5.69 -6.64
CA ASN A 221 -8.83 -5.19 -6.33
C ASN A 221 -8.49 -3.90 -7.12
N PHE A 222 -8.46 -2.75 -6.43
CA PHE A 222 -8.03 -1.44 -6.96
C PHE A 222 -6.66 -1.02 -6.45
N THR A 223 -5.86 -1.96 -5.94
CA THR A 223 -4.59 -1.62 -5.32
C THR A 223 -3.52 -1.28 -6.35
N SER A 224 -2.76 -0.25 -6.04
CA SER A 224 -1.40 -0.04 -6.54
C SER A 224 -0.53 0.29 -5.33
N TYR A 225 0.67 0.84 -5.52
CA TYR A 225 1.52 1.19 -4.39
C TYR A 225 2.49 2.32 -4.71
N VAL A 226 3.06 2.91 -3.66
CA VAL A 226 4.32 3.67 -3.72
C VAL A 226 5.39 2.97 -2.89
N GLY A 227 6.65 3.10 -3.30
CA GLY A 227 7.77 2.59 -2.52
C GLY A 227 8.42 3.72 -1.74
N VAL A 228 8.51 3.60 -0.41
CA VAL A 228 9.11 4.60 0.47
C VAL A 228 10.33 4.02 1.17
N LYS A 229 11.40 4.79 1.24
CA LYS A 229 12.66 4.40 1.89
C LYS A 229 12.83 5.22 3.16
N VAL A 230 12.96 4.56 4.30
CA VAL A 230 13.03 5.19 5.63
C VAL A 230 14.41 4.97 6.26
N CYS A 231 15.14 6.06 6.51
CA CYS A 231 16.41 6.03 7.24
C CYS A 231 16.16 6.12 8.76
N SER A 232 17.15 5.74 9.57
CA SER A 232 17.04 5.73 11.04
C SER A 232 16.79 7.13 11.63
N TYR A 233 17.47 8.15 11.08
CA TYR A 233 17.45 9.54 11.57
C TYR A 233 16.23 10.37 11.12
N GLU A 234 15.37 9.85 10.24
CA GLU A 234 14.29 10.65 9.65
C GLU A 234 13.17 10.93 10.64
N SER A 235 12.66 12.16 10.64
CA SER A 235 11.47 12.52 11.40
C SER A 235 10.19 11.96 10.76
N VAL A 236 9.07 12.06 11.48
CA VAL A 236 7.74 11.76 10.91
C VAL A 236 7.44 12.64 9.70
N ASN A 237 7.88 13.91 9.74
CA ASN A 237 7.68 14.87 8.65
C ASN A 237 8.49 14.49 7.39
N ASP A 238 9.73 14.02 7.54
CA ASP A 238 10.54 13.56 6.40
C ASP A 238 9.86 12.38 5.69
N ILE A 239 9.34 11.43 6.46
CA ILE A 239 8.58 10.29 5.93
C ILE A 239 7.30 10.77 5.26
N HIS A 240 6.60 11.73 5.86
CA HIS A 240 5.41 12.36 5.27
C HIS A 240 5.70 12.95 3.89
N LEU A 241 6.71 13.83 3.81
CA LEU A 241 7.12 14.46 2.56
C LEU A 241 7.55 13.42 1.52
N LYS A 242 8.25 12.34 1.92
CA LYS A 242 8.63 11.25 1.00
C LYS A 242 7.43 10.50 0.42
N ILE A 243 6.41 10.19 1.23
CA ILE A 243 5.18 9.54 0.77
C ILE A 243 4.49 10.41 -0.28
N TYR A 244 4.28 11.69 0.03
CA TYR A 244 3.60 12.62 -0.87
C TYR A 244 4.44 12.95 -2.11
N ALA A 245 5.76 13.01 -2.00
CA ALA A 245 6.64 13.16 -3.16
C ALA A 245 6.55 11.93 -4.09
N ALA A 246 6.45 10.71 -3.56
CA ALA A 246 6.24 9.50 -4.37
C ALA A 246 4.88 9.49 -5.07
N LEU A 247 3.82 9.95 -4.39
CA LEU A 247 2.50 10.15 -5.00
C LEU A 247 2.52 11.24 -6.08
N GLY A 248 3.17 12.38 -5.83
CA GLY A 248 3.33 13.49 -6.78
C GLY A 248 4.14 13.12 -8.02
N ARG A 249 5.17 12.27 -7.87
CA ARG A 249 5.89 11.67 -9.01
C ARG A 249 5.02 10.72 -9.82
N GLY A 250 3.90 10.25 -9.28
CA GLY A 250 2.97 9.34 -9.96
C GLY A 250 3.43 7.87 -9.90
N GLU A 251 4.17 7.47 -8.87
CA GLU A 251 4.68 6.10 -8.75
C GLU A 251 3.56 5.05 -8.70
N HIS A 252 2.45 5.35 -8.03
CA HIS A 252 1.25 4.49 -8.03
C HIS A 252 0.65 4.32 -9.44
N TRP A 253 0.71 5.34 -10.30
CA TRP A 253 0.29 5.20 -11.69
C TRP A 253 1.26 4.36 -12.51
N ALA A 254 2.57 4.53 -12.29
CA ALA A 254 3.58 3.70 -12.93
C ALA A 254 3.36 2.21 -12.58
N ASN A 255 3.21 1.89 -11.30
CA ASN A 255 2.97 0.53 -10.83
C ASN A 255 1.63 -0.04 -11.35
N TRP A 256 0.57 0.77 -11.41
CA TRP A 256 -0.71 0.36 -11.98
C TRP A 256 -0.59 -0.03 -13.46
N TYR A 257 0.09 0.78 -14.27
CA TYR A 257 0.33 0.44 -15.67
C TYR A 257 1.29 -0.74 -15.83
N ALA A 258 2.26 -0.91 -14.93
CA ALA A 258 3.11 -2.09 -14.89
C ALA A 258 2.28 -3.36 -14.65
N TYR A 259 1.31 -3.35 -13.72
CA TYR A 259 0.37 -4.47 -13.55
C TYR A 259 -0.46 -4.72 -14.81
N LYS A 260 -0.98 -3.66 -15.46
CA LYS A 260 -1.73 -3.79 -16.72
C LYS A 260 -0.91 -4.45 -17.83
N LEU A 261 0.36 -4.07 -18.00
CA LEU A 261 1.27 -4.74 -18.93
C LEU A 261 1.60 -6.17 -18.49
N GLY A 262 1.80 -6.37 -17.19
CA GLY A 262 2.01 -7.67 -16.56
C GLY A 262 0.86 -8.65 -16.80
N GLY A 263 -0.37 -8.16 -16.93
CA GLY A 263 -1.54 -8.94 -17.30
C GLY A 263 -1.38 -9.69 -18.63
N LEU A 264 -0.58 -9.16 -19.56
CA LEU A 264 -0.30 -9.78 -20.87
C LEU A 264 0.74 -10.91 -20.80
N LEU A 265 1.45 -11.06 -19.68
CA LEU A 265 2.46 -12.10 -19.51
C LEU A 265 1.81 -13.47 -19.28
N THR A 266 2.40 -14.50 -19.87
CA THR A 266 1.98 -15.88 -19.64
C THR A 266 2.28 -16.32 -18.20
N THR A 267 1.57 -17.34 -17.71
CA THR A 267 1.82 -17.96 -16.40
C THR A 267 3.27 -18.38 -16.21
N ARG A 268 3.91 -18.94 -17.25
CA ARG A 268 5.33 -19.35 -17.22
C ARG A 268 6.26 -18.16 -17.04
N MET A 269 6.00 -17.05 -17.73
CA MET A 269 6.78 -15.82 -17.59
C MET A 269 6.62 -15.20 -16.20
N LYS A 270 5.39 -15.13 -15.69
CA LYS A 270 5.11 -14.65 -14.32
C LYS A 270 5.83 -15.50 -13.27
N ARG A 271 5.75 -16.83 -13.39
CA ARG A 271 6.46 -17.77 -12.51
C ARG A 271 7.96 -17.50 -12.53
N TRP A 272 8.55 -17.37 -13.72
CA TRP A 272 9.98 -17.07 -13.86
C TRP A 272 10.35 -15.74 -13.20
N LEU A 273 9.57 -14.67 -13.41
CA LEU A 273 9.81 -13.37 -12.80
C LEU A 273 9.72 -13.40 -11.27
N ILE A 274 8.81 -14.19 -10.69
CA ILE A 274 8.70 -14.35 -9.24
C ILE A 274 9.91 -15.13 -8.71
N VAL A 275 10.23 -16.29 -9.29
CA VAL A 275 11.35 -17.14 -8.86
C VAL A 275 12.71 -16.44 -9.02
N LYS A 276 12.86 -15.56 -10.01
CA LYS A 276 14.06 -14.73 -10.20
C LYS A 276 14.01 -13.41 -9.42
N GLU A 277 12.98 -13.19 -8.61
CA GLU A 277 12.85 -12.01 -7.75
C GLU A 277 12.80 -10.68 -8.54
N LEU A 278 12.32 -10.75 -9.79
CA LEU A 278 12.21 -9.63 -10.73
C LEU A 278 10.79 -9.06 -10.81
N ALA A 279 9.80 -9.73 -10.22
CA ALA A 279 8.40 -9.31 -10.23
C ALA A 279 8.13 -7.95 -9.57
N MET A 280 9.06 -7.48 -8.72
CA MET A 280 8.98 -6.18 -8.05
C MET A 280 10.18 -5.32 -8.41
N SER A 281 10.02 -4.00 -8.38
CA SER A 281 11.11 -3.05 -8.70
C SER A 281 12.17 -2.91 -7.59
N GLN A 282 11.85 -3.36 -6.38
CA GLN A 282 12.74 -3.36 -5.22
C GLN A 282 12.29 -4.46 -4.25
N TRP A 283 13.23 -4.97 -3.46
CA TRP A 283 12.91 -5.72 -2.27
C TRP A 283 12.38 -4.75 -1.22
N ASN A 284 11.21 -5.04 -0.66
CA ASN A 284 10.72 -4.30 0.50
C ASN A 284 10.96 -5.16 1.74
N LEU A 285 11.20 -4.52 2.88
CA LEU A 285 11.12 -5.19 4.17
C LEU A 285 9.73 -5.83 4.33
N GLY A 286 8.71 -5.05 3.95
CA GLY A 286 7.32 -5.44 4.06
C GLY A 286 6.37 -4.48 3.36
N SER A 287 5.08 -4.71 3.60
CA SER A 287 3.98 -3.83 3.23
C SER A 287 3.41 -3.16 4.48
N PHE A 288 3.27 -1.84 4.45
CA PHE A 288 2.54 -1.07 5.46
C PHE A 288 1.25 -0.55 4.82
N SER A 289 0.10 -1.01 5.32
CA SER A 289 -1.20 -0.70 4.75
C SER A 289 -2.16 -0.21 5.83
N ASN A 290 -2.77 0.94 5.60
CA ASN A 290 -3.82 1.47 6.47
C ASN A 290 -5.13 1.59 5.67
N LEU A 291 -6.20 0.96 6.15
CA LEU A 291 -7.53 1.05 5.53
C LEU A 291 -8.24 2.37 5.81
N GLY A 292 -7.69 3.19 6.71
CA GLY A 292 -8.24 4.47 7.11
C GLY A 292 -9.37 4.33 8.11
N ASP A 293 -10.22 5.36 8.14
CA ASP A 293 -11.33 5.48 9.07
C ASP A 293 -12.61 4.89 8.48
N TRP A 294 -13.25 4.02 9.25
CA TRP A 294 -14.47 3.31 8.92
C TRP A 294 -15.52 3.58 9.99
N ASP A 295 -16.70 3.95 9.53
CA ASP A 295 -17.84 4.28 10.36
C ASP A 295 -17.52 5.27 11.51
N PRO A 296 -16.90 6.43 11.24
CA PRO A 296 -16.57 7.39 12.29
C PRO A 296 -17.80 7.95 13.00
N GLU A 297 -18.97 7.98 12.33
CA GLU A 297 -20.24 8.40 12.88
C GLU A 297 -20.98 7.29 13.67
N ARG A 298 -20.43 6.08 13.76
CA ARG A 298 -21.00 4.93 14.49
C ARG A 298 -22.42 4.54 14.03
N THR A 299 -22.64 4.57 12.72
CA THR A 299 -23.91 4.22 12.09
C THR A 299 -24.10 2.71 11.92
N ILE A 300 -23.03 1.92 11.93
CA ILE A 300 -23.09 0.46 11.84
C ILE A 300 -23.36 -0.10 13.25
N SER A 301 -24.59 -0.54 13.48
CA SER A 301 -25.06 -1.05 14.78
C SER A 301 -25.41 -2.54 14.78
N GLN A 302 -25.09 -3.26 13.70
CA GLN A 302 -25.30 -4.70 13.62
C GLN A 302 -24.39 -5.39 14.65
N ALA A 303 -24.96 -6.24 15.50
CA ALA A 303 -24.23 -6.92 16.58
C ALA A 303 -22.99 -7.68 16.09
N ASP A 304 -23.04 -8.25 14.88
CA ASP A 304 -21.92 -8.96 14.26
C ASP A 304 -20.83 -8.04 13.67
N CYS A 305 -21.10 -6.73 13.62
CA CYS A 305 -20.14 -5.70 13.23
C CYS A 305 -19.51 -4.95 14.41
N GLU A 306 -20.07 -5.05 15.61
CA GLU A 306 -19.55 -4.38 16.81
C GLU A 306 -18.16 -4.91 17.23
N GLY A 307 -17.43 -4.11 18.00
CA GLY A 307 -16.13 -4.49 18.56
C GLY A 307 -14.94 -3.86 17.83
N GLY A 308 -13.76 -4.44 18.05
CA GLY A 308 -12.52 -4.01 17.40
C GLY A 308 -12.31 -4.74 16.08
N TRP A 309 -11.88 -4.03 15.05
CA TRP A 309 -11.51 -4.65 13.78
C TRP A 309 -10.01 -4.61 13.57
N LEU A 310 -9.47 -5.69 13.03
CA LEU A 310 -8.06 -5.92 12.76
C LEU A 310 -7.86 -6.20 11.27
N PHE A 311 -6.69 -5.87 10.75
CA PHE A 311 -6.34 -6.10 9.35
C PHE A 311 -4.84 -6.26 9.21
N ALA A 312 -4.38 -7.24 8.43
CA ALA A 312 -3.00 -7.34 7.97
C ALA A 312 -2.95 -7.72 6.48
N PRO A 313 -2.10 -7.04 5.68
CA PRO A 313 -1.89 -7.43 4.29
C PRO A 313 -1.22 -8.82 4.22
N PRO A 314 -1.39 -9.56 3.10
CA PRO A 314 -0.70 -10.82 2.91
C PRO A 314 0.82 -10.60 2.90
N VAL A 315 1.54 -11.63 3.34
CA VAL A 315 3.00 -11.66 3.31
C VAL A 315 3.46 -12.62 2.24
N LEU A 316 4.52 -12.25 1.55
CA LEU A 316 5.09 -13.03 0.45
C LEU A 316 6.60 -13.14 0.65
N ARG A 317 7.29 -14.07 -0.01
CA ARG A 317 8.76 -14.13 0.05
C ARG A 317 9.49 -12.84 -0.32
N CYS A 318 8.90 -12.00 -1.19
CA CYS A 318 9.43 -10.69 -1.56
C CYS A 318 9.04 -9.55 -0.59
N GLN A 319 8.18 -9.83 0.40
CA GLN A 319 7.63 -8.91 1.40
C GLN A 319 7.33 -9.67 2.70
N LEU A 320 8.38 -9.88 3.51
CA LEU A 320 8.34 -10.82 4.62
C LEU A 320 7.51 -10.32 5.82
N LEU A 321 7.16 -9.04 5.86
CA LEU A 321 6.38 -8.41 6.92
C LEU A 321 5.13 -7.73 6.34
N GLY A 322 3.96 -8.02 6.89
CA GLY A 322 2.70 -7.35 6.58
C GLY A 322 2.20 -6.60 7.80
N ALA A 323 2.27 -5.28 7.77
CA ALA A 323 1.75 -4.41 8.84
C ALA A 323 0.46 -3.74 8.34
N GLY A 324 -0.64 -4.03 9.02
CA GLY A 324 -1.94 -3.46 8.71
C GLY A 324 -2.50 -2.62 9.84
N CYS A 325 -3.24 -1.58 9.45
CA CYS A 325 -3.99 -0.74 10.36
C CYS A 325 -5.41 -0.52 9.82
N VAL A 326 -6.37 -0.41 10.72
CA VAL A 326 -7.73 0.06 10.43
C VAL A 326 -8.22 0.85 11.64
N THR A 327 -8.99 1.90 11.40
CA THR A 327 -9.71 2.58 12.46
C THR A 327 -11.20 2.38 12.25
N PHE A 328 -11.84 1.63 13.13
CA PHE A 328 -13.28 1.38 13.09
C PHE A 328 -13.94 2.02 14.31
N GLN A 329 -14.95 2.87 14.11
CA GLN A 329 -15.68 3.55 15.19
C GLN A 329 -14.78 4.25 16.23
N ASN A 330 -13.72 4.91 15.74
CA ASN A 330 -12.67 5.60 16.50
C ASN A 330 -11.73 4.69 17.33
N ARG A 331 -11.65 3.40 17.01
CA ARG A 331 -10.66 2.49 17.61
C ARG A 331 -9.64 2.07 16.55
N LEU A 332 -8.41 2.56 16.69
CA LEU A 332 -7.30 2.19 15.82
C LEU A 332 -6.75 0.81 16.23
N SER A 333 -6.59 -0.08 15.26
CA SER A 333 -5.86 -1.32 15.45
C SER A 333 -4.50 -1.30 14.73
N LEU A 334 -3.53 -1.97 15.31
CA LEU A 334 -2.28 -2.37 14.67
C LEU A 334 -2.27 -3.89 14.55
N THR A 335 -1.83 -4.43 13.42
CA THR A 335 -1.64 -5.88 13.27
C THR A 335 -0.40 -6.14 12.44
N ILE A 336 0.45 -7.04 12.92
CA ILE A 336 1.63 -7.52 12.19
C ILE A 336 1.40 -9.00 11.89
N GLN A 337 1.60 -9.36 10.63
CA GLN A 337 1.74 -10.74 10.16
C GLN A 337 3.15 -10.92 9.57
N VAL A 338 3.77 -12.07 9.82
CA VAL A 338 5.14 -12.35 9.37
C VAL A 338 5.18 -13.63 8.52
N HIS A 339 5.97 -13.60 7.45
CA HIS A 339 6.14 -14.74 6.56
C HIS A 339 6.88 -15.89 7.27
N PRO A 340 6.48 -17.17 7.08
CA PRO A 340 7.12 -18.33 7.72
C PRO A 340 8.63 -18.45 7.42
N ASP A 341 9.06 -18.07 6.22
CA ASP A 341 10.50 -18.04 5.86
C ASP A 341 11.31 -17.08 6.74
N LEU A 342 10.68 -16.11 7.41
CA LEU A 342 11.34 -15.26 8.40
C LEU A 342 11.20 -15.80 9.82
N THR A 343 9.98 -16.11 10.25
CA THR A 343 9.71 -16.78 11.53
C THR A 343 8.30 -17.36 11.57
N THR A 344 8.12 -18.40 12.37
CA THR A 344 6.83 -18.97 12.75
C THR A 344 6.50 -18.70 14.23
N SER A 345 7.39 -18.04 14.98
CA SER A 345 7.16 -17.69 16.39
C SER A 345 6.22 -16.49 16.47
N ALA A 346 5.18 -16.59 17.31
CA ALA A 346 4.30 -15.46 17.62
C ALA A 346 4.96 -14.44 18.55
N ALA A 347 6.02 -14.82 19.27
CA ALA A 347 6.74 -13.92 20.18
C ALA A 347 7.41 -12.76 19.43
N VAL A 348 7.90 -13.01 18.21
CA VAL A 348 8.56 -12.00 17.37
C VAL A 348 7.61 -10.85 16.98
N PRO A 349 6.47 -11.08 16.29
CA PRO A 349 5.54 -10.00 15.99
C PRO A 349 4.93 -9.39 17.27
N GLN A 350 4.79 -10.15 18.35
CA GLN A 350 4.34 -9.62 19.63
C GLN A 350 5.32 -8.56 20.18
N ALA A 351 6.61 -8.87 20.17
CA ALA A 351 7.65 -7.92 20.57
C ALA A 351 7.65 -6.68 19.66
N TRP A 352 7.44 -6.84 18.35
CA TRP A 352 7.35 -5.71 17.42
C TRP A 352 6.12 -4.84 17.67
N ILE A 353 4.96 -5.43 17.95
CA ILE A 353 3.75 -4.67 18.32
C ILE A 353 3.98 -3.91 19.62
N GLN A 354 4.53 -4.55 20.65
CA GLN A 354 4.79 -3.89 21.94
C GLN A 354 5.77 -2.73 21.79
N ALA A 355 6.86 -2.92 21.05
CA ALA A 355 7.80 -1.84 20.75
C ALA A 355 7.14 -0.72 19.93
N TRP A 356 6.28 -1.07 18.95
CA TRP A 356 5.57 -0.08 18.13
C TRP A 356 4.61 0.77 18.97
N VAL A 357 3.83 0.14 19.84
CA VAL A 357 2.92 0.83 20.77
C VAL A 357 3.71 1.74 21.72
N LYS A 358 4.78 1.23 22.33
CA LYS A 358 5.64 2.02 23.23
C LYS A 358 6.19 3.27 22.55
N GLU A 359 6.64 3.15 21.30
CA GLU A 359 7.14 4.29 20.53
C GLU A 359 6.05 5.32 20.21
N ILE A 360 4.81 4.88 19.98
CA ILE A 360 3.66 5.77 19.81
C ILE A 360 3.35 6.50 21.13
N GLU A 361 3.34 5.78 22.25
CA GLU A 361 3.04 6.35 23.57
C GLU A 361 4.06 7.41 24.00
N ILE A 362 5.35 7.19 23.73
CA ILE A 362 6.41 8.18 23.98
C ILE A 362 6.14 9.48 23.22
N ASP A 363 5.83 9.39 21.92
CA ASP A 363 5.57 10.58 21.10
C ASP A 363 4.25 11.25 21.51
N VAL A 364 3.21 10.49 21.87
CA VAL A 364 1.97 11.07 22.39
C VAL A 364 2.21 11.82 23.69
N ALA A 365 2.92 11.21 24.64
CA ALA A 365 3.23 11.82 25.94
C ALA A 365 4.03 13.11 25.79
N SER A 366 5.08 13.11 24.95
CA SER A 366 5.94 14.28 24.74
C SER A 366 5.17 15.51 24.22
N VAL A 367 4.16 15.29 23.38
CA VAL A 367 3.35 16.37 22.80
C VAL A 367 2.25 16.85 23.75
N THR A 368 1.76 15.99 24.63
CA THR A 368 0.75 16.34 25.66
C THR A 368 1.35 17.00 26.90
N ALA A 369 2.64 16.78 27.18
CA ALA A 369 3.34 17.32 28.34
C ALA A 369 3.80 18.79 28.16
N GLU A 370 3.77 19.35 26.95
CA GLU A 370 4.02 20.78 26.74
C GLU A 370 2.94 21.61 27.44
N PRO A 371 3.27 22.43 28.46
CA PRO A 371 2.30 23.34 29.06
C PRO A 371 1.82 24.32 28.00
N LEU A 372 0.53 24.69 28.04
CA LEU A 372 0.03 25.89 27.38
C LEU A 372 0.81 27.07 27.97
N ALA A 373 1.93 27.44 27.34
CA ALA A 373 2.69 28.62 27.70
C ALA A 373 1.73 29.80 27.61
N GLY A 374 1.37 30.30 28.79
CA GLY A 374 0.36 31.32 28.97
C GLY A 374 0.68 32.53 28.11
N HIS A 375 -0.37 33.05 27.46
CA HIS A 375 -0.42 34.46 27.11
C HIS A 375 -0.21 35.26 28.40
N TRP A 376 1.03 35.68 28.64
CA TRP A 376 1.31 36.82 29.49
C TRP A 376 0.82 38.04 28.71
N LEU A 377 -0.45 38.42 28.95
CA LEU A 377 -0.92 39.76 28.70
C LEU A 377 -0.19 40.67 29.69
N THR A 378 0.86 41.34 29.22
CA THR A 378 1.40 42.51 29.92
C THR A 378 0.43 43.66 29.77
N ALA A 379 0.10 44.26 30.91
CA ALA A 379 -0.80 45.38 31.12
C ALA A 379 -0.42 46.65 30.35
#